data_AF-A0A2G1VB61-F1
#
_entry.id   AF-A0A2G1VB61-F1
#
_cell.length_a   1.000
_cell.length_b   1.000
_cell.length_c   1.000
_cell.angle_alpha   90.00
_cell.angle_beta   90.00
_cell.angle_gamma   90.00
#
_symmetry.space_group_name_H-M   'P 1'
#
loop_
_entity.id
_entity.type
_entity.pdbx_description
1 polymer ?
#
loop_
_entity_poly.entity_id
_entity_poly.type
_entity_poly.pdbx_seq_one_letter_code
_entity_poly.pdbx_strand_id
1 'polypeptide(L)' 'MAHKLGIQVIGKGVETAEQIALLKEAGCDFAHGHYFSTPLPMEKFSGLAGQLFENPMRVNCPGSALRGVL' A
#
# COMPACT_ATOMS: atom_id res chain seq x y z
N MET A 1 -5.38 18.19 -2.96
CA MET A 1 -6.66 18.56 -3.60
C MET A 1 -7.76 17.56 -3.28
N ALA A 2 -7.59 16.27 -3.56
CA ALA A 2 -8.59 15.22 -3.32
C ALA A 2 -9.15 15.17 -1.88
N HIS A 3 -8.29 15.35 -0.85
CA HIS A 3 -8.76 15.33 0.54
C HIS A 3 -9.73 16.45 0.89
N LYS A 4 -9.68 17.60 0.21
CA LYS A 4 -10.67 18.68 0.41
C LYS A 4 -12.07 18.28 -0.07
N LEU A 5 -12.16 17.24 -0.91
CA LEU A 5 -13.41 16.65 -1.39
C LEU A 5 -13.80 15.39 -0.61
N GLY A 6 -13.07 15.04 0.46
CA GLY A 6 -13.30 13.80 1.22
C GLY A 6 -12.91 12.52 0.46
N ILE A 7 -12.10 12.62 -0.59
CA ILE A 7 -11.69 11.48 -1.43
C ILE A 7 -10.35 10.92 -0.93
N GLN A 8 -10.29 9.60 -0.79
CA GLN A 8 -9.05 8.87 -0.51
C GLN A 8 -8.22 8.69 -1.77
N VAL A 9 -6.89 8.77 -1.62
CA VAL A 9 -5.93 8.73 -2.72
C VAL A 9 -5.03 7.51 -2.59
N ILE A 10 -4.89 6.77 -3.69
CA ILE A 10 -3.95 5.65 -3.81
C ILE A 10 -2.85 5.97 -4.82
N GLY A 11 -1.60 5.92 -4.38
CA GLY A 11 -0.44 5.93 -5.27
C GLY A 11 -0.21 4.53 -5.85
N LYS A 12 -0.18 4.40 -7.18
CA LYS A 12 0.07 3.12 -7.86
C LYS A 12 1.45 3.09 -8.51
N GLY A 13 2.00 1.90 -8.69
CA GLY A 13 3.30 1.69 -9.33
C GLY A 13 4.48 1.89 -8.38
N VAL A 14 4.32 1.58 -7.09
CA VAL A 14 5.41 1.67 -6.12
C VAL A 14 6.32 0.44 -6.23
N GLU A 15 7.59 0.68 -6.51
CA GLU A 15 8.66 -0.30 -6.67
C GLU A 15 9.80 -0.08 -5.66
N THR A 16 9.92 1.11 -5.06
CA THR A 16 11.00 1.45 -4.11
C THR A 16 10.52 2.15 -2.83
N ALA A 17 11.37 2.14 -1.80
CA ALA A 17 11.08 2.78 -0.52
C ALA A 17 11.05 4.32 -0.63
N GLU A 18 11.86 4.89 -1.52
CA GLU A 18 11.90 6.32 -1.80
C GLU A 18 10.56 6.81 -2.37
N GLN A 19 9.92 6.00 -3.23
CA GLN A 19 8.59 6.31 -3.75
C GLN A 19 7.52 6.31 -2.65
N ILE A 20 7.64 5.46 -1.63
CA ILE A 20 6.78 5.51 -0.44
C ILE A 20 6.98 6.82 0.33
N ALA A 21 8.22 7.25 0.51
CA ALA A 21 8.51 8.52 1.16
C ALA A 21 7.89 9.71 0.40
N LEU A 22 7.98 9.70 -0.94
CA LEU A 22 7.35 10.72 -1.78
C LEU A 22 5.82 10.71 -1.66
N LEU A 23 5.18 9.53 -1.68
CA LEU A 23 3.74 9.41 -1.49
C LEU A 23 3.30 9.87 -0.10
N LYS A 24 4.13 9.65 0.92
CA LYS A 24 3.88 10.11 2.29
C LYS A 24 3.90 11.62 2.37
N GLU A 25 4.90 12.24 1.77
CA GLU A 25 5.03 13.70 1.69
C GLU A 25 3.89 14.33 0.87
N ALA A 26 3.48 13.68 -0.23
CA ALA A 26 2.33 14.08 -1.04
C ALA A 26 0.98 13.89 -0.34
N GLY A 27 0.96 13.24 0.83
CA GLY A 27 -0.24 12.98 1.63
C GLY A 27 -1.13 11.85 1.11
N CYS A 28 -0.63 10.93 0.28
CA CYS A 28 -1.42 9.79 -0.16
C CYS A 28 -1.84 8.89 1.00
N ASP A 29 -3.04 8.33 0.92
CA ASP A 29 -3.61 7.47 1.96
C ASP A 29 -3.07 6.03 1.83
N PHE A 30 -3.03 5.53 0.59
CA PHE A 30 -2.64 4.16 0.26
C PHE A 30 -1.57 4.11 -0.83
N ALA A 31 -0.85 3.00 -0.88
CA ALA A 31 0.11 2.70 -1.93
C ALA A 31 -0.07 1.28 -2.45
N HIS A 32 0.18 1.09 -3.75
CA HIS A 32 0.16 -0.22 -4.40
C HIS A 32 1.29 -0.34 -5.42
N GLY A 33 1.96 -1.49 -5.45
CA GLY A 33 2.98 -1.81 -6.44
C GLY A 33 3.88 -2.97 -6.00
N HIS A 34 4.82 -3.33 -6.89
CA HIS A 34 5.71 -4.48 -6.72
C HIS A 34 6.66 -4.38 -5.52
N TYR A 35 6.86 -3.18 -4.96
CA TYR A 35 7.59 -3.01 -3.71
C TYR A 35 6.98 -3.83 -2.56
N PHE A 36 5.66 -4.05 -2.61
CA PHE A 36 4.91 -4.76 -1.59
C PHE A 36 4.63 -6.20 -1.96
N SER A 37 4.14 -6.40 -3.20
CA SER A 37 3.68 -7.68 -3.68
C SER A 37 3.60 -7.66 -5.20
N THR A 38 4.06 -8.73 -5.84
CA THR A 38 3.76 -8.99 -7.26
C THR A 38 2.35 -9.57 -7.39
N PRO A 39 1.74 -9.56 -8.59
CA PRO A 39 0.45 -10.22 -8.79
C PRO A 39 0.48 -11.67 -8.30
N LEU A 40 -0.47 -12.03 -7.43
CA LEU A 40 -0.50 -13.34 -6.79
C LEU A 40 -1.47 -14.30 -7.46
N PRO A 41 -1.12 -15.60 -7.53
CA PRO A 41 -2.11 -16.63 -7.83
C PRO A 41 -3.15 -16.70 -6.70
N MET A 42 -4.36 -17.10 -7.06
CA MET A 42 -5.52 -17.13 -6.15
C MET A 42 -5.25 -17.92 -4.86
N GLU A 43 -4.49 -19.01 -4.96
CA GLU A 43 -4.11 -19.88 -3.84
C GLU A 43 -3.26 -19.16 -2.79
N LYS A 44 -2.42 -18.21 -3.21
CA LYS A 44 -1.61 -17.39 -2.30
C LYS A 44 -2.38 -16.19 -1.76
N PHE A 45 -3.33 -15.68 -2.54
CA PHE A 45 -4.15 -14.54 -2.15
C PHE A 45 -5.07 -14.85 -0.96
N SER A 46 -5.63 -16.06 -0.89
CA SER A 46 -6.56 -16.45 0.18
C SER A 46 -5.92 -16.41 1.58
N GLY A 47 -4.67 -16.83 1.71
CA GLY A 47 -3.91 -16.73 2.97
C GLY A 47 -3.57 -15.29 3.38
N LEU A 48 -3.59 -14.38 2.40
CA LEU A 48 -3.24 -12.98 2.57
C LEU A 48 -4.44 -12.07 2.84
N ALA A 49 -5.60 -12.42 2.32
CA ALA A 49 -6.81 -11.63 2.38
C ALA A 49 -7.20 -11.25 3.82
N GLY A 50 -6.98 -12.16 4.79
CA GLY A 50 -7.21 -11.87 6.21
C GLY A 50 -6.30 -10.76 6.75
N GLN A 51 -5.03 -10.77 6.38
CA GLN A 51 -4.03 -9.80 6.83
C GLN A 51 -4.26 -8.41 6.22
N LEU A 52 -4.69 -8.37 4.95
CA LEU A 52 -4.98 -7.12 4.23
C LEU A 52 -6.20 -6.36 4.78
N PHE A 53 -7.14 -7.06 5.41
CA PHE A 53 -8.31 -6.43 6.04
C PHE A 53 -7.94 -5.66 7.30
N GLU A 54 -7.03 -6.19 8.11
CA GLU A 54 -6.59 -5.57 9.36
C GLU A 54 -5.58 -4.46 9.13
N ASN A 55 -4.77 -4.56 8.07
CA ASN A 55 -3.76 -3.57 7.75
C ASN A 55 -3.69 -3.30 6.24
N PRO A 56 -4.62 -2.49 5.69
CA PRO A 56 -4.55 -2.10 4.29
C PRO A 56 -3.27 -1.31 4.06
N MET A 57 -2.69 -1.41 2.85
CA MET A 57 -1.41 -0.83 2.43
C MET A 57 -1.34 0.70 2.52
N ARG A 58 -1.40 1.22 3.74
CA ARG A 58 -1.43 2.64 4.10
C ARG A 58 -0.01 3.19 4.05
N VAL A 59 0.14 4.32 3.38
CA VAL A 59 1.46 4.96 3.21
C VAL A 59 2.08 5.35 4.56
N ASN A 60 1.26 5.65 5.56
CA ASN A 60 1.71 6.05 6.89
C ASN A 60 1.68 4.90 7.94
N CYS A 61 1.61 3.64 7.50
CA CYS A 61 1.67 2.50 8.40
C CYS A 61 3.07 2.39 9.05
N PRO A 62 3.19 2.18 10.38
CA PRO A 62 4.49 2.01 11.04
C PRO A 62 5.31 0.87 10.38
N GLY A 63 6.60 1.14 10.22
CA GLY A 63 7.52 0.58 9.21
C GLY A 63 7.86 -0.92 9.20
N SER A 64 6.93 -1.80 9.57
CA SER A 64 7.09 -3.26 9.45
C SER A 64 5.98 -3.97 8.69
N ALA A 65 4.86 -3.30 8.39
CA ALA A 65 3.72 -3.95 7.72
C ALA A 65 3.75 -3.84 6.19
N LEU A 66 4.51 -2.90 5.64
CA LEU A 66 4.51 -2.62 4.21
C LEU A 66 5.37 -3.60 3.43
N ARG A 67 6.45 -4.14 4.01
CA ARG A 67 7.38 -5.06 3.33
C ARG A 67 7.26 -6.44 3.97
N GLY A 68 6.78 -7.43 3.22
CA GLY A 68 6.64 -8.81 3.72
C GLY A 68 5.21 -9.38 3.71
N VAL A 69 4.27 -8.71 3.04
CA VAL A 69 2.97 -9.31 2.65
C VAL A 69 3.20 -10.33 1.49
N LEU A 70 4.46 -10.51 1.08
CA LEU A 70 5.00 -11.68 0.37
C LEU A 70 6.41 -12.03 0.85
#